data_AF-A0A3M1BMZ1-F1
#
_entry.id   AF-A0A3M1BMZ1-F1
#
_cell.length_a   1.000
_cell.length_b   1.000
_cell.length_c   1.000
_cell.angle_alpha   90.00
_cell.angle_beta   90.00
_cell.angle_gamma   90.00
#
_symmetry.space_group_name_H-M   'P 1'
#
loop_
_entity.id
_entity.type
_entity.pdbx_description
1 polymer ?
#
loop_
_entity_poly.entity_id
_entity_poly.type
_entity_poly.pdbx_seq_one_letter_code
_entity_poly.pdbx_strand_id
1 'polypeptide(L)'
;MGKSHNQRPRDNYPNMLPLPRNSSSAFNSQKQSPNVGLIFERYTQFQQGWELKDISRNKPGSKQYLLNKLVEVSKQTDDKTREAFVQRWKEMIGSAQSWQMTPVWRFVTGIGNKTALEVGFTFHRVYGFPYIPGSSLKGLARAVALLEITQKAGQKMVGLQEALAALQAKKPTPMQALEIALLEESKKYPNALRSWAGEEYRQVETLVDRFRAVFGTQEQVGQAVFHDAVPAARPTLEVDVMTVHYPDYYQKNKPPADTQNPTPIPFLTVGQTPFWFAVGWHGDSDQ
;
A
#
# COMPACT_ATOMS: atom_id res chain seq x y z
N MET A 1 27.66 6.04 -50.54
CA MET A 1 26.44 5.38 -50.01
C MET A 1 26.39 5.57 -48.49
N GLY A 2 25.87 6.71 -48.02
CA GLY A 2 25.64 6.95 -46.60
C GLY A 2 24.23 6.50 -46.23
N LYS A 3 24.11 5.49 -45.35
CA LYS A 3 22.80 5.04 -44.84
C LYS A 3 22.19 6.17 -44.01
N SER A 4 21.15 6.79 -44.56
CA SER A 4 20.25 7.71 -43.85
C SER A 4 19.79 7.05 -42.55
N HIS A 5 20.21 7.62 -41.42
CA HIS A 5 19.63 7.31 -40.13
C HIS A 5 18.17 7.74 -40.19
N ASN A 6 17.27 6.77 -40.18
CA ASN A 6 15.83 6.96 -40.20
C ASN A 6 15.42 7.69 -38.90
N GLN A 7 15.51 9.02 -38.91
CA GLN A 7 14.96 9.85 -37.85
C GLN A 7 13.47 9.58 -37.82
N ARG A 8 13.01 8.90 -36.76
CA ARG A 8 11.57 8.71 -36.52
C ARG A 8 10.92 10.10 -36.60
N PRO A 9 9.84 10.29 -37.38
CA PRO A 9 9.16 11.56 -37.44
C PRO A 9 8.82 11.98 -36.00
N ARG A 10 9.17 13.23 -35.64
CA ARG A 10 8.72 13.87 -34.40
C ARG A 10 7.22 14.13 -34.55
N ASP A 11 6.48 13.06 -34.39
CA ASP A 11 5.05 13.00 -34.41
C ASP A 11 4.51 13.96 -33.33
N ASN A 12 3.99 15.10 -33.77
CA ASN A 12 3.51 16.21 -32.94
C ASN A 12 2.10 15.88 -32.39
N TYR A 13 1.96 14.77 -31.66
CA TYR A 13 0.68 14.38 -31.07
C TYR A 13 0.53 14.95 -29.66
N PRO A 14 -0.50 15.78 -29.39
CA PRO A 14 -0.86 16.08 -28.02
C PRO A 14 -1.32 14.78 -27.33
N ASN A 15 -0.68 14.42 -26.21
CA ASN A 15 -0.98 13.25 -25.36
C ASN A 15 -0.59 11.90 -25.96
N MET A 16 0.66 11.47 -25.75
CA MET A 16 1.17 10.18 -26.21
C MET A 16 0.86 9.07 -25.21
N LEU A 17 0.32 7.94 -25.69
CA LEU A 17 0.24 6.70 -24.92
C LEU A 17 1.55 5.91 -25.09
N PRO A 18 2.11 5.29 -24.03
CA PRO A 18 3.33 4.48 -24.08
C PRO A 18 3.09 3.09 -24.70
N LEU A 19 2.32 3.02 -25.79
CA LEU A 19 1.85 1.78 -26.39
C LEU A 19 2.10 1.75 -27.89
N PRO A 20 2.28 0.57 -28.50
CA PRO A 20 2.32 0.42 -29.95
C PRO A 20 1.09 1.05 -30.62
N ARG A 21 1.26 1.58 -31.83
CA ARG A 21 0.20 2.31 -32.57
C ARG A 21 -1.12 1.53 -32.64
N ASN A 22 -1.08 0.24 -32.95
CA ASN A 22 -2.28 -0.59 -33.04
C ASN A 22 -3.02 -0.69 -31.70
N SER A 23 -2.29 -0.85 -30.59
CA SER A 23 -2.87 -0.90 -29.24
C SER A 23 -3.44 0.45 -28.80
N SER A 24 -2.76 1.55 -29.12
CA SER A 24 -3.23 2.90 -28.86
C SER A 24 -4.51 3.22 -29.64
N SER A 25 -4.54 2.91 -30.95
CA SER A 25 -5.73 3.08 -31.79
C SER A 25 -6.91 2.23 -31.31
N ALA A 26 -6.67 0.98 -30.92
CA ALA A 26 -7.69 0.09 -30.39
C ALA A 26 -8.26 0.54 -29.04
N PHE A 27 -7.45 1.18 -28.19
CA PHE A 27 -7.92 1.76 -26.95
C PHE A 27 -8.73 3.03 -27.18
N ASN A 28 -8.25 3.92 -28.06
CA ASN A 28 -8.93 5.18 -28.37
C ASN A 28 -10.25 4.99 -29.13
N SER A 29 -10.45 3.85 -29.81
CA SER A 29 -11.72 3.52 -30.47
C SER A 29 -12.79 2.98 -29.51
N GLN A 30 -12.42 2.62 -28.28
CA GLN A 30 -13.38 2.20 -27.26
C GLN A 30 -14.12 3.41 -26.71
N LYS A 31 -15.46 3.29 -26.59
CA LYS A 31 -16.30 4.38 -26.08
C LYS A 31 -15.93 4.81 -24.65
N GLN A 32 -15.48 3.87 -23.81
CA GLN A 32 -14.87 4.11 -22.50
C GLN A 32 -14.35 2.77 -21.94
N SER A 33 -13.21 2.77 -21.25
CA SER A 33 -12.79 1.59 -20.47
C SER A 33 -13.39 1.67 -19.07
N PRO A 34 -14.11 0.65 -18.58
CA PRO A 34 -14.67 0.65 -17.23
C PRO A 34 -13.58 0.45 -16.14
N ASN A 35 -12.39 -0.04 -16.50
CA ASN A 35 -11.35 -0.39 -15.54
C ASN A 35 -10.41 0.79 -15.29
N VAL A 36 -10.67 1.54 -14.22
CA VAL A 36 -9.88 2.71 -13.80
C VAL A 36 -8.42 2.36 -13.53
N GLY A 37 -8.17 1.19 -12.91
CA GLY A 37 -6.81 0.70 -12.63
C GLY A 37 -6.00 0.45 -13.90
N LEU A 38 -6.64 -0.10 -14.94
CA LEU A 38 -5.99 -0.30 -16.24
C LEU A 38 -5.55 1.04 -16.84
N ILE A 39 -6.40 2.07 -16.75
CA ILE A 39 -6.07 3.40 -17.24
C ILE A 39 -4.87 3.97 -16.46
N PHE A 40 -4.90 3.89 -15.13
CA PHE A 40 -3.85 4.38 -14.25
C PHE A 40 -2.49 3.69 -14.47
N GLU A 41 -2.49 2.38 -14.69
CA GLU A 41 -1.24 1.59 -14.76
C GLU A 41 -0.65 1.44 -16.16
N ARG A 42 -1.49 1.51 -17.20
CA ARG A 42 -1.10 1.14 -18.58
C ARG A 42 -1.45 2.19 -19.64
N TYR A 43 -2.42 3.07 -19.38
CA TYR A 43 -2.87 4.09 -20.34
C TYR A 43 -2.67 5.53 -19.85
N THR A 44 -1.68 5.74 -18.99
CA THR A 44 -1.21 7.08 -18.62
C THR A 44 -0.73 7.82 -19.86
N GLN A 45 -1.27 9.02 -20.09
CA GLN A 45 -0.91 9.84 -21.26
C GLN A 45 0.21 10.81 -20.89
N PHE A 46 1.23 10.89 -21.73
CA PHE A 46 2.41 11.74 -21.51
C PHE A 46 2.38 12.96 -22.44
N GLN A 47 3.01 14.05 -22.00
CA GLN A 47 3.29 15.18 -22.88
C GLN A 47 4.43 14.83 -23.86
N GLN A 48 4.71 15.75 -24.79
CA GLN A 48 5.86 15.61 -25.67
C GLN A 48 7.14 15.38 -24.88
N GLY A 49 8.00 14.52 -25.42
CA GLY A 49 9.25 14.15 -24.74
C GLY A 49 9.09 13.17 -23.58
N TRP A 50 7.93 12.52 -23.44
CA TRP A 50 7.63 11.57 -22.36
C TRP A 50 7.66 12.19 -20.96
N GLU A 51 7.21 13.45 -20.84
CA GLU A 51 7.20 14.18 -19.57
C GLU A 51 5.81 14.21 -18.91
N LEU A 52 5.81 14.18 -17.57
CA LEU A 52 4.63 14.33 -16.69
C LEU A 52 4.79 15.46 -15.66
N LYS A 53 5.81 16.33 -15.85
CA LYS A 53 6.23 17.33 -14.85
C LYS A 53 5.23 18.46 -14.62
N ASP A 54 4.27 18.63 -15.51
CA ASP A 54 3.25 19.68 -15.42
C ASP A 54 2.15 19.28 -14.42
N ILE A 55 1.74 20.22 -13.56
CA ILE A 55 0.72 20.04 -12.51
C ILE A 55 -0.56 20.83 -12.86
N SER A 56 -0.66 21.35 -14.08
CA SER A 56 -1.84 22.07 -14.55
C SER A 56 -3.12 21.23 -14.43
N ARG A 57 -4.21 21.86 -14.00
CA ARG A 57 -5.53 21.19 -14.00
C ARG A 57 -6.15 21.08 -15.39
N ASN A 58 -5.73 21.96 -16.32
CA ASN A 58 -6.41 22.18 -17.60
C ASN A 58 -5.60 21.68 -18.80
N LYS A 59 -4.34 21.30 -18.59
CA LYS A 59 -3.46 20.87 -19.68
C LYS A 59 -3.46 19.34 -19.78
N PRO A 60 -3.90 18.77 -20.91
CA PRO A 60 -3.81 17.35 -21.13
C PRO A 60 -2.37 16.80 -20.96
N GLY A 61 -2.26 15.60 -20.39
CA GLY A 61 -0.98 14.95 -20.10
C GLY A 61 -0.22 15.50 -18.89
N SER A 62 -0.74 16.50 -18.18
CA SER A 62 -0.25 16.89 -16.86
C SER A 62 -0.72 15.90 -15.79
N LYS A 63 0.05 15.76 -14.69
CA LYS A 63 -0.24 14.79 -13.63
C LYS A 63 -1.62 15.02 -13.01
N GLN A 64 -1.91 16.27 -12.62
CA GLN A 64 -3.18 16.63 -11.99
C GLN A 64 -4.38 16.39 -12.93
N TYR A 65 -4.26 16.75 -14.22
CA TYR A 65 -5.32 16.50 -15.20
C TYR A 65 -5.65 15.01 -15.34
N LEU A 66 -4.62 14.15 -15.40
CA LEU A 66 -4.81 12.71 -15.53
C LEU A 66 -5.51 12.12 -14.30
N LEU A 67 -5.11 12.55 -13.10
CA LEU A 67 -5.74 12.10 -11.87
C LEU A 67 -7.21 12.56 -11.77
N ASN A 68 -7.48 13.82 -12.13
CA ASN A 68 -8.86 14.33 -12.18
C ASN A 68 -9.70 13.55 -13.21
N LYS A 69 -9.13 13.22 -14.37
CA LYS A 69 -9.79 12.40 -15.39
C LYS A 69 -10.12 11.00 -14.86
N LEU A 70 -9.24 10.38 -14.08
CA LEU A 70 -9.50 9.08 -13.45
C LEU A 70 -10.65 9.15 -12.44
N VAL A 71 -10.72 10.23 -11.66
CA VAL A 71 -11.86 10.48 -10.75
C VAL A 71 -13.17 10.59 -11.54
N GLU A 72 -13.20 11.35 -12.64
CA GLU A 72 -14.39 11.47 -13.47
C GLU A 72 -14.80 10.15 -14.13
N VAL A 73 -13.83 9.37 -14.63
CA VAL A 73 -14.10 8.03 -15.17
C VAL A 73 -14.66 7.11 -14.08
N SER A 74 -14.12 7.13 -12.85
CA SER A 74 -14.62 6.28 -11.77
C SER A 74 -16.07 6.56 -11.38
N LYS A 75 -16.55 7.80 -11.55
CA LYS A 75 -17.95 8.16 -11.30
C LYS A 75 -18.90 7.59 -12.35
N GLN A 76 -18.40 7.39 -13.58
CA GLN A 76 -19.16 6.95 -14.75
C GLN A 76 -19.11 5.42 -14.95
N THR A 77 -18.12 4.75 -14.37
CA THR A 77 -18.00 3.29 -14.41
C THR A 77 -19.21 2.61 -13.74
N ASP A 78 -19.75 1.59 -14.41
CA ASP A 78 -20.81 0.73 -13.87
C ASP A 78 -20.33 -0.08 -12.67
N ASP A 79 -21.14 -0.11 -11.61
CA ASP A 79 -20.75 -0.67 -10.30
C ASP A 79 -21.17 -2.14 -10.12
N LYS A 80 -21.91 -2.72 -11.08
CA LYS A 80 -22.40 -4.10 -11.00
C LYS A 80 -21.28 -5.14 -10.89
N THR A 81 -20.14 -4.86 -11.50
CA THR A 81 -18.97 -5.76 -11.44
C THR A 81 -18.38 -5.83 -10.03
N ARG A 82 -18.34 -4.71 -9.30
CA ARG A 82 -17.97 -4.65 -7.89
C ARG A 82 -19.00 -5.38 -7.04
N GLU A 83 -20.29 -5.14 -7.25
CA GLU A 83 -21.36 -5.81 -6.49
C GLU A 83 -21.27 -7.33 -6.64
N ALA A 84 -21.16 -7.82 -7.87
CA ALA A 84 -21.00 -9.25 -8.14
C ALA A 84 -19.72 -9.82 -7.53
N PHE A 85 -18.62 -9.05 -7.53
CA PHE A 85 -17.39 -9.44 -6.85
C PHE A 85 -17.56 -9.52 -5.33
N VAL A 86 -18.21 -8.54 -4.71
CA VAL A 86 -18.44 -8.52 -3.26
C VAL A 86 -19.31 -9.70 -2.83
N GLN A 87 -20.31 -10.09 -3.63
CA GLN A 87 -21.10 -11.30 -3.34
C GLN A 87 -20.23 -12.56 -3.35
N ARG A 88 -19.41 -12.75 -4.39
CA ARG A 88 -18.45 -13.87 -4.43
C ARG A 88 -17.44 -13.79 -3.27
N TRP A 89 -16.97 -12.60 -2.93
CA TRP A 89 -16.05 -12.41 -1.81
C TRP A 89 -16.67 -12.84 -0.49
N LYS A 90 -17.94 -12.50 -0.24
CA LYS A 90 -18.67 -12.94 0.96
C LYS A 90 -18.79 -14.47 1.05
N GLU A 91 -18.96 -15.15 -0.08
CA GLU A 91 -18.96 -16.61 -0.12
C GLU A 91 -17.55 -17.19 0.12
N MET A 92 -16.51 -16.58 -0.48
CA MET A 92 -15.11 -17.02 -0.37
C MET A 92 -14.54 -16.89 1.04
N ILE A 93 -14.97 -15.89 1.82
CA ILE A 93 -14.48 -15.72 3.20
C ILE A 93 -15.08 -16.77 4.16
N GLY A 94 -16.10 -17.53 3.74
CA GLY A 94 -16.68 -18.62 4.53
C GLY A 94 -17.15 -18.18 5.92
N SER A 95 -16.62 -18.84 6.96
CA SER A 95 -16.93 -18.57 8.37
C SER A 95 -16.13 -17.42 8.99
N ALA A 96 -15.33 -16.69 8.20
CA ALA A 96 -14.55 -15.57 8.70
C ALA A 96 -15.44 -14.50 9.34
N GLN A 97 -14.94 -13.89 10.42
CA GLN A 97 -15.58 -12.72 11.00
C GLN A 97 -15.44 -11.55 10.03
N SER A 98 -16.57 -10.97 9.60
CA SER A 98 -16.58 -9.83 8.69
C SER A 98 -17.34 -8.65 9.29
N TRP A 99 -16.88 -7.45 8.95
CA TRP A 99 -17.48 -6.19 9.41
C TRP A 99 -17.24 -5.08 8.39
N GLN A 100 -18.01 -4.00 8.48
CA GLN A 100 -17.80 -2.80 7.67
C GLN A 100 -17.17 -1.69 8.50
N MET A 101 -16.28 -0.91 7.88
CA MET A 101 -15.80 0.36 8.42
C MET A 101 -15.75 1.41 7.32
N THR A 102 -15.99 2.67 7.71
CA THR A 102 -15.85 3.82 6.82
C THR A 102 -14.66 4.64 7.28
N PRO A 103 -13.76 5.07 6.38
CA PRO A 103 -12.61 5.85 6.77
C PRO A 103 -13.05 7.25 7.23
N VAL A 104 -12.49 7.72 8.36
CA VAL A 104 -12.76 9.05 8.91
C VAL A 104 -12.18 10.15 8.02
N TRP A 105 -11.03 9.86 7.39
CA TRP A 105 -10.29 10.75 6.51
C TRP A 105 -9.99 10.05 5.17
N ARG A 106 -9.51 10.82 4.19
CA ARG A 106 -8.95 10.23 2.97
C ARG A 106 -7.82 9.28 3.33
N PHE A 107 -7.75 8.15 2.63
CA PHE A 107 -6.62 7.24 2.73
C PHE A 107 -6.08 6.86 1.36
N VAL A 108 -4.83 6.40 1.33
CA VAL A 108 -4.18 5.89 0.12
C VAL A 108 -3.70 4.46 0.38
N THR A 109 -3.96 3.57 -0.57
CA THR A 109 -3.50 2.18 -0.58
C THR A 109 -2.45 2.02 -1.67
N GLY A 110 -1.31 1.38 -1.38
CA GLY A 110 -0.26 1.13 -2.37
C GLY A 110 0.58 2.35 -2.77
N ILE A 111 0.79 3.32 -1.87
CA ILE A 111 1.58 4.53 -2.16
C ILE A 111 2.99 4.24 -2.70
N GLY A 112 3.60 3.13 -2.26
CA GLY A 112 4.93 2.69 -2.71
C GLY A 112 4.95 1.91 -4.03
N ASN A 113 3.80 1.66 -4.65
CA ASN A 113 3.74 0.96 -5.94
C ASN A 113 4.42 1.80 -7.02
N LYS A 114 5.30 1.17 -7.80
CA LYS A 114 5.98 1.85 -8.90
C LYS A 114 4.98 2.20 -10.00
N THR A 115 4.91 3.47 -10.36
CA THR A 115 4.07 3.98 -11.45
C THR A 115 4.76 5.14 -12.15
N ALA A 116 4.35 5.41 -13.40
CA ALA A 116 4.77 6.59 -14.13
C ALA A 116 4.34 7.90 -13.44
N LEU A 117 3.29 7.85 -12.62
CA LEU A 117 2.79 8.99 -11.86
C LEU A 117 3.54 9.22 -10.53
N GLU A 118 4.69 8.56 -10.32
CA GLU A 118 5.57 8.65 -9.13
C GLU A 118 4.97 8.11 -7.82
N VAL A 119 3.69 8.40 -7.55
CA VAL A 119 2.96 7.96 -6.36
C VAL A 119 2.03 6.83 -6.75
N GLY A 120 2.26 5.67 -6.14
CA GLY A 120 1.49 4.47 -6.39
C GLY A 120 0.06 4.53 -5.87
N PHE A 121 -0.76 3.64 -6.40
CA PHE A 121 -2.10 3.38 -5.90
C PHE A 121 -2.47 1.93 -6.20
N THR A 122 -3.22 1.27 -5.33
CA THR A 122 -3.63 -0.12 -5.51
C THR A 122 -5.07 -0.21 -6.03
N PHE A 123 -5.21 -0.72 -7.26
CA PHE A 123 -6.49 -1.10 -7.85
C PHE A 123 -6.60 -2.62 -7.96
N HIS A 124 -7.81 -3.15 -7.83
CA HIS A 124 -8.09 -4.54 -8.14
C HIS A 124 -7.91 -4.74 -9.65
N ARG A 125 -6.95 -5.60 -10.04
CA ARG A 125 -6.52 -5.77 -11.44
C ARG A 125 -7.66 -5.99 -12.44
N VAL A 126 -8.64 -6.83 -12.09
CA VAL A 126 -9.77 -7.19 -12.99
C VAL A 126 -10.89 -6.15 -12.97
N TYR A 127 -11.29 -5.66 -11.79
CA TYR A 127 -12.49 -4.84 -11.62
C TYR A 127 -12.23 -3.33 -11.51
N GLY A 128 -10.98 -2.91 -11.31
CA GLY A 128 -10.59 -1.50 -11.34
C GLY A 128 -11.01 -0.67 -10.12
N PHE A 129 -11.56 -1.26 -9.05
CA PHE A 129 -11.84 -0.56 -7.79
C PHE A 129 -10.63 -0.56 -6.84
N PRO A 130 -10.45 0.46 -5.98
CA PRO A 130 -9.46 0.42 -4.88
C PRO A 130 -9.77 -0.69 -3.87
N TYR A 131 -8.72 -1.33 -3.35
CA TYR A 131 -8.84 -2.30 -2.25
C TYR A 131 -7.63 -2.20 -1.31
N ILE A 132 -7.77 -2.71 -0.08
CA ILE A 132 -6.65 -2.79 0.87
C ILE A 132 -6.16 -4.23 0.88
N PRO A 133 -4.90 -4.50 0.49
CA PRO A 133 -4.35 -5.84 0.53
C PRO A 133 -4.39 -6.45 1.94
N GLY A 134 -4.75 -7.72 2.04
CA GLY A 134 -4.76 -8.48 3.30
C GLY A 134 -3.38 -8.54 3.94
N SER A 135 -2.31 -8.51 3.14
CA SER A 135 -0.94 -8.38 3.62
C SER A 135 -0.65 -7.04 4.30
N SER A 136 -1.24 -5.94 3.80
CA SER A 136 -1.16 -4.62 4.45
C SER A 136 -1.92 -4.60 5.77
N LEU A 137 -3.10 -5.22 5.82
CA LEU A 137 -3.87 -5.37 7.06
C LEU A 137 -3.15 -6.24 8.09
N LYS A 138 -2.59 -7.38 7.67
CA LYS A 138 -1.76 -8.26 8.51
C LYS A 138 -0.56 -7.49 9.07
N GLY A 139 0.12 -6.70 8.22
CA GLY A 139 1.23 -5.86 8.64
C GLY A 139 0.84 -4.81 9.68
N LEU A 140 -0.31 -4.14 9.50
CA LEU A 140 -0.83 -3.15 10.45
C LEU A 140 -1.19 -3.80 11.80
N ALA A 141 -1.96 -4.89 11.78
CA ALA A 141 -2.32 -5.63 12.99
C ALA A 141 -1.07 -6.12 13.74
N ARG A 142 -0.06 -6.60 13.00
CA ARG A 142 1.21 -7.03 13.55
C ARG A 142 1.97 -5.89 14.22
N ALA A 143 2.02 -4.71 13.60
CA ALA A 143 2.65 -3.53 14.21
C ALA A 143 1.95 -3.10 15.50
N VAL A 144 0.61 -3.14 15.54
CA VAL A 144 -0.16 -2.86 16.76
C VAL A 144 0.16 -3.87 17.86
N ALA A 145 0.18 -5.17 17.54
CA ALA A 145 0.51 -6.21 18.52
C ALA A 145 1.94 -6.05 19.08
N LEU A 146 2.92 -5.66 18.26
CA LEU A 146 4.27 -5.35 18.73
C LEU A 146 4.29 -4.17 19.72
N LEU A 147 3.49 -3.13 19.46
CA LEU A 147 3.36 -1.98 20.35
C LEU A 147 2.70 -2.37 21.68
N GLU A 148 1.65 -3.20 21.65
CA GLU A 148 0.99 -3.70 22.86
C GLU A 148 1.93 -4.53 23.74
N ILE A 149 2.69 -5.46 23.13
CA ILE A 149 3.71 -6.26 23.82
C ILE A 149 4.77 -5.34 24.45
N THR A 150 5.23 -4.34 23.70
CA THR A 150 6.22 -3.35 24.16
C THR A 150 5.71 -2.55 25.35
N GLN A 151 4.48 -2.04 25.28
CA GLN A 151 3.86 -1.27 26.37
C GLN A 151 3.70 -2.12 27.62
N LYS A 152 3.32 -3.39 27.47
CA LYS A 152 3.10 -4.30 28.59
C LYS A 152 4.37 -4.76 29.28
N ALA A 153 5.48 -4.87 28.58
CA ALA A 153 6.77 -5.21 29.19
C ALA A 153 7.31 -4.11 30.13
N GLY A 154 6.74 -2.90 30.15
CA GLY A 154 7.01 -1.87 31.16
C GLY A 154 8.43 -1.28 31.16
N GLN A 155 9.30 -1.69 30.24
CA GLN A 155 10.72 -1.38 30.21
C GLN A 155 11.13 -0.62 28.95
N LYS A 156 12.20 0.19 29.03
CA LYS A 156 12.81 0.82 27.84
C LYS A 156 13.32 -0.29 26.90
N MET A 157 12.93 -0.23 25.63
CA MET A 157 13.29 -1.20 24.58
C MET A 157 14.81 -1.42 24.36
N VAL A 158 15.66 -0.60 24.98
CA VAL A 158 17.13 -0.67 24.92
C VAL A 158 17.66 -2.01 25.47
N GLY A 159 17.07 -2.57 26.54
CA GLY A 159 17.54 -3.84 27.12
C GLY A 159 17.36 -5.06 26.20
N LEU A 160 16.29 -5.08 25.39
CA LEU A 160 16.04 -6.13 24.41
C LEU A 160 16.98 -6.02 23.20
N GLN A 161 17.28 -4.78 22.78
CA GLN A 161 18.26 -4.50 21.74
C GLN A 161 19.66 -4.98 22.12
N GLU A 162 20.08 -4.76 23.37
CA GLU A 162 21.38 -5.22 23.89
C GLU A 162 21.44 -6.76 24.03
N ALA A 163 20.37 -7.39 24.52
CA ALA A 163 20.28 -8.85 24.63
C ALA A 163 20.37 -9.56 23.26
N LEU A 164 19.84 -8.95 22.20
CA LEU A 164 19.85 -9.53 20.84
C LEU A 164 21.02 -9.07 19.98
N ALA A 165 21.60 -7.90 20.24
CA ALA A 165 22.86 -7.48 19.64
C ALA A 165 24.01 -8.44 20.00
N ALA A 166 23.92 -9.14 21.14
CA ALA A 166 24.85 -10.21 21.51
C ALA A 166 24.67 -11.50 20.67
N LEU A 167 23.56 -11.63 19.93
CA LEU A 167 23.19 -12.83 19.17
C LEU A 167 23.31 -12.65 17.64
N GLN A 168 23.55 -11.44 17.12
CA GLN A 168 23.62 -11.16 15.66
C GLN A 168 24.77 -10.22 15.25
N ALA A 169 25.24 -10.34 14.00
CA ALA A 169 26.39 -9.60 13.44
C ALA A 169 26.13 -8.10 13.13
N LYS A 170 24.88 -7.64 13.14
CA LYS A 170 24.48 -6.22 13.02
C LYS A 170 23.53 -5.87 14.15
N LYS A 171 23.66 -4.67 14.74
CA LYS A 171 22.76 -4.19 15.81
C LYS A 171 21.37 -3.87 15.23
N PRO A 172 20.32 -4.67 15.49
CA PRO A 172 18.97 -4.36 15.02
C PRO A 172 18.43 -3.13 15.76
N THR A 173 17.40 -2.46 15.21
CA THR A 173 16.63 -1.50 16.00
C THR A 173 15.86 -2.25 17.11
N PRO A 174 15.44 -1.58 18.19
CA PRO A 174 14.75 -2.29 19.26
C PRO A 174 13.48 -3.02 18.80
N MET A 175 12.74 -2.45 17.84
CA MET A 175 11.54 -3.08 17.28
C MET A 175 11.88 -4.32 16.44
N GLN A 176 12.95 -4.26 15.65
CA GLN A 176 13.45 -5.42 14.90
C GLN A 176 13.91 -6.53 15.84
N ALA A 177 14.54 -6.16 16.95
CA ALA A 177 14.97 -7.10 17.98
C ALA A 177 13.77 -7.85 18.58
N LEU A 178 12.71 -7.14 18.97
CA LEU A 178 11.47 -7.76 19.43
C LEU A 178 10.86 -8.68 18.37
N GLU A 179 10.79 -8.21 17.13
CA GLU A 179 10.24 -9.00 16.03
C GLU A 179 10.98 -10.33 15.85
N ILE A 180 12.32 -10.31 15.89
CA ILE A 180 13.15 -11.51 15.83
C ILE A 180 12.84 -12.45 16.99
N ALA A 181 12.79 -11.95 18.22
CA ALA A 181 12.52 -12.77 19.40
C ALA A 181 11.12 -13.43 19.37
N LEU A 182 10.15 -12.79 18.74
CA LEU A 182 8.80 -13.33 18.58
C LEU A 182 8.71 -14.36 17.45
N LEU A 183 9.47 -14.18 16.38
CA LEU A 183 9.42 -15.03 15.19
C LEU A 183 10.33 -16.28 15.25
N GLU A 184 11.38 -16.26 16.06
CA GLU A 184 12.29 -17.39 16.18
C GLU A 184 11.88 -18.34 17.32
N GLU A 185 11.89 -19.65 17.06
CA GLU A 185 11.44 -20.69 18.01
C GLU A 185 12.57 -21.28 18.87
N SER A 186 13.80 -20.75 18.76
CA SER A 186 14.91 -21.27 19.56
C SER A 186 14.68 -21.07 21.06
N LYS A 187 15.08 -22.06 21.87
CA LYS A 187 15.01 -22.01 23.35
C LYS A 187 15.74 -20.82 23.99
N LYS A 188 16.55 -20.06 23.24
CA LYS A 188 17.26 -18.85 23.73
C LYS A 188 16.33 -17.64 23.88
N TYR A 189 15.22 -17.59 23.14
CA TYR A 189 14.35 -16.41 23.08
C TYR A 189 13.38 -16.26 24.27
N PRO A 190 12.79 -17.32 24.84
CA PRO A 190 12.00 -17.21 26.07
C PRO A 190 12.79 -16.60 27.24
N ASN A 191 14.07 -16.96 27.38
CA ASN A 191 14.93 -16.39 28.42
C ASN A 191 15.22 -14.90 28.19
N ALA A 192 15.39 -14.47 26.93
CA ALA A 192 15.58 -13.06 26.59
C ALA A 192 14.31 -12.23 26.87
N LEU A 193 13.14 -12.75 26.48
CA LEU A 193 11.84 -12.11 26.77
C LEU A 193 11.57 -12.04 28.28
N ARG A 194 11.92 -13.09 29.04
CA ARG A 194 11.79 -13.10 30.51
C ARG A 194 12.70 -12.09 31.18
N SER A 195 13.96 -12.03 30.77
CA SER A 195 14.91 -11.02 31.27
C SER A 195 14.42 -9.60 30.99
N TRP A 196 13.89 -9.36 29.79
CA TRP A 196 13.39 -8.05 29.38
C TRP A 196 12.09 -7.64 30.07
N ALA A 197 11.11 -8.54 30.16
CA ALA A 197 9.79 -8.22 30.73
C ALA A 197 9.75 -8.24 32.27
N GLY A 198 10.73 -8.87 32.93
CA GLY A 198 10.83 -8.90 34.39
C GLY A 198 9.56 -9.45 35.05
N GLU A 199 8.99 -8.69 35.98
CA GLU A 199 7.78 -9.06 36.72
C GLU A 199 6.53 -9.20 35.82
N GLU A 200 6.51 -8.51 34.67
CA GLU A 200 5.38 -8.54 33.73
C GLU A 200 5.45 -9.71 32.75
N TYR A 201 6.48 -10.57 32.84
CA TYR A 201 6.72 -11.64 31.86
C TYR A 201 5.51 -12.54 31.65
N ARG A 202 4.72 -12.84 32.69
CA ARG A 202 3.53 -13.70 32.55
C ARG A 202 2.47 -13.11 31.61
N GLN A 203 2.26 -11.79 31.66
CA GLN A 203 1.35 -11.10 30.74
C GLN A 203 1.95 -11.02 29.33
N VAL A 204 3.25 -10.75 29.24
CA VAL A 204 3.98 -10.69 27.96
C VAL A 204 3.99 -12.03 27.25
N GLU A 205 4.21 -13.13 27.97
CA GLU A 205 4.19 -14.50 27.44
C GLU A 205 2.84 -14.83 26.78
N THR A 206 1.73 -14.47 27.43
CA THR A 206 0.39 -14.67 26.85
C THR A 206 0.21 -13.87 25.54
N LEU A 207 0.73 -12.65 25.46
CA LEU A 207 0.66 -11.83 24.25
C LEU A 207 1.58 -12.36 23.15
N VAL A 208 2.74 -12.91 23.51
CA VAL A 208 3.68 -13.57 22.58
C VAL A 208 3.02 -14.80 21.94
N ASP A 209 2.35 -15.63 22.74
CA ASP A 209 1.67 -16.83 22.23
C ASP A 209 0.53 -16.46 21.28
N ARG A 210 -0.28 -15.46 21.64
CA ARG A 210 -1.32 -14.91 20.75
C ARG A 210 -0.72 -14.33 19.46
N PHE A 211 0.40 -13.61 19.56
CA PHE A 211 1.09 -13.07 18.39
C PHE A 211 1.52 -14.18 17.44
N ARG A 212 2.14 -15.25 17.96
CA ARG A 212 2.59 -16.40 17.17
C ARG A 212 1.42 -17.14 16.55
N ALA A 213 0.34 -17.36 17.31
CA ALA A 213 -0.87 -17.98 16.80
C ALA A 213 -1.46 -17.18 15.64
N VAL A 214 -1.58 -15.85 15.76
CA VAL A 214 -2.15 -15.00 14.69
C VAL A 214 -1.23 -14.90 13.47
N PHE A 215 0.06 -14.58 13.67
CA PHE A 215 0.94 -14.18 12.57
C PHE A 215 1.82 -15.30 12.03
N GLY A 216 2.09 -16.33 12.84
CA GLY A 216 3.07 -17.37 12.58
C GLY A 216 4.48 -16.99 13.02
N THR A 217 5.39 -17.94 12.83
CA THR A 217 6.84 -17.82 13.09
C THR A 217 7.61 -18.11 11.79
N GLN A 218 8.93 -18.26 11.87
CA GLN A 218 9.71 -18.76 10.74
C GLN A 218 9.49 -20.27 10.48
N GLU A 219 9.01 -21.01 11.47
CA GLU A 219 8.87 -22.47 11.43
C GLU A 219 7.39 -22.92 11.33
N GLN A 220 6.44 -22.04 11.70
CA GLN A 220 5.02 -22.35 11.76
C GLN A 220 4.16 -21.29 11.06
N VAL A 221 3.14 -21.76 10.33
CA VAL A 221 2.16 -20.90 9.67
C VAL A 221 1.19 -20.32 10.70
N GLY A 222 0.98 -19.01 10.65
CA GLY A 222 -0.02 -18.33 11.49
C GLY A 222 -1.44 -18.76 11.16
N GLN A 223 -2.28 -18.90 12.18
CA GLN A 223 -3.64 -19.41 12.18
C GLN A 223 -4.69 -18.40 11.69
N ALA A 224 -4.37 -17.10 11.66
CA ALA A 224 -5.29 -16.08 11.17
C ALA A 224 -5.11 -15.80 9.66
N VAL A 225 -6.23 -15.75 8.94
CA VAL A 225 -6.30 -15.41 7.52
C VAL A 225 -6.82 -13.98 7.37
N PHE A 226 -5.96 -13.06 6.94
CA PHE A 226 -6.33 -11.68 6.66
C PHE A 226 -6.77 -11.56 5.20
N HIS A 227 -8.07 -11.38 4.96
CA HIS A 227 -8.60 -11.18 3.62
C HIS A 227 -8.37 -9.74 3.16
N ASP A 228 -8.32 -9.53 1.84
CA ASP A 228 -8.36 -8.19 1.25
C ASP A 228 -9.61 -7.43 1.71
N ALA A 229 -9.46 -6.16 2.11
CA ALA A 229 -10.61 -5.31 2.35
C ALA A 229 -11.15 -4.76 1.03
N VAL A 230 -12.45 -4.91 0.82
CA VAL A 230 -13.11 -4.65 -0.46
C VAL A 230 -14.21 -3.59 -0.30
N PRO A 231 -14.42 -2.70 -1.27
CA PRO A 231 -15.35 -1.58 -1.11
C PRO A 231 -16.80 -2.07 -1.05
N ALA A 232 -17.49 -1.73 0.03
CA ALA A 232 -18.88 -2.10 0.30
C ALA A 232 -19.88 -1.29 -0.55
N ALA A 233 -19.49 -0.08 -0.95
CA ALA A 233 -20.23 0.78 -1.86
C ALA A 233 -19.33 1.24 -3.03
N ARG A 234 -19.89 1.97 -3.99
CA ARG A 234 -19.11 2.59 -5.06
C ARG A 234 -17.96 3.42 -4.47
N PRO A 235 -16.70 3.16 -4.85
CA PRO A 235 -15.57 3.92 -4.36
C PRO A 235 -15.61 5.39 -4.79
N THR A 236 -15.38 6.27 -3.82
CA THR A 236 -15.16 7.70 -4.06
C THR A 236 -13.66 7.94 -4.17
N LEU A 237 -13.16 8.15 -5.38
CA LEU A 237 -11.77 8.55 -5.62
C LEU A 237 -11.65 10.07 -5.57
N GLU A 238 -10.57 10.55 -4.95
CA GLU A 238 -10.27 11.98 -4.84
C GLU A 238 -8.78 12.23 -5.11
N VAL A 239 -8.46 13.42 -5.62
CA VAL A 239 -7.07 13.85 -5.80
C VAL A 239 -6.66 14.68 -4.58
N ASP A 240 -5.57 14.28 -3.95
CA ASP A 240 -4.92 15.00 -2.86
C ASP A 240 -3.52 15.44 -3.28
N VAL A 241 -2.89 16.33 -2.51
CA VAL A 241 -1.57 16.92 -2.83
C VAL A 241 -0.63 16.84 -1.63
N MET A 242 0.50 16.15 -1.80
CA MET A 242 1.63 16.24 -0.88
C MET A 242 2.60 17.31 -1.35
N THR A 243 3.22 18.04 -0.43
CA THR A 243 4.16 19.11 -0.79
C THR A 243 5.50 18.89 -0.09
N VAL A 244 6.58 18.84 -0.88
CA VAL A 244 7.95 18.76 -0.33
C VAL A 244 8.50 20.18 -0.18
N HIS A 245 8.73 20.61 1.07
CA HIS A 245 9.25 21.95 1.39
C HIS A 245 10.78 22.07 1.24
N TYR A 246 11.53 20.96 1.35
CA TYR A 246 13.00 20.95 1.29
C TYR A 246 13.54 19.98 0.23
N PRO A 247 13.22 20.16 -1.07
CA PRO A 247 13.62 19.21 -2.11
C PRO A 247 15.14 19.01 -2.20
N ASP A 248 15.95 20.06 -2.02
CA ASP A 248 17.42 19.95 -2.08
C ASP A 248 18.01 19.18 -0.89
N TYR A 249 17.33 19.15 0.26
CA TYR A 249 17.75 18.31 1.40
C TYR A 249 17.58 16.82 1.05
N TYR A 250 16.41 16.46 0.55
CA TYR A 250 16.11 15.07 0.20
C TYR A 250 16.81 14.57 -1.07
N GLN A 251 17.09 15.45 -2.04
CA GLN A 251 17.60 15.04 -3.36
C GLN A 251 19.08 15.37 -3.58
N LYS A 252 19.60 16.41 -2.93
CA LYS A 252 20.97 16.93 -3.18
C LYS A 252 21.84 16.94 -1.92
N ASN A 253 21.36 16.36 -0.82
CA ASN A 253 22.08 16.25 0.45
C ASN A 253 22.58 17.61 0.99
N LYS A 254 21.85 18.69 0.72
CA LYS A 254 22.14 20.04 1.22
C LYS A 254 21.39 20.29 2.54
N PRO A 255 21.88 21.15 3.44
CA PRO A 255 21.11 21.56 4.63
C PRO A 255 19.71 22.09 4.25
N PRO A 256 18.68 21.83 5.07
CA PRO A 256 17.35 22.37 4.82
C PRO A 256 17.40 23.90 4.90
N ALA A 257 16.73 24.56 3.94
CA ALA A 257 16.65 26.00 3.86
C ALA A 257 15.23 26.40 3.44
N ASP A 258 14.62 27.33 4.19
CA ASP A 258 13.23 27.82 4.00
C ASP A 258 13.04 28.68 2.74
N THR A 259 14.10 28.86 1.95
CA THR A 259 14.10 29.66 0.72
C THR A 259 13.69 28.88 -0.52
N GLN A 260 13.34 27.60 -0.38
CA GLN A 260 13.00 26.72 -1.49
C GLN A 260 11.51 26.79 -1.82
N ASN A 261 11.19 26.79 -3.11
CA ASN A 261 9.80 26.71 -3.55
C ASN A 261 9.26 25.29 -3.31
N PRO A 262 8.08 25.16 -2.66
CA PRO A 262 7.45 23.86 -2.47
C PRO A 262 7.11 23.20 -3.81
N THR A 263 7.38 21.90 -3.92
CA THR A 263 6.99 21.11 -5.10
C THR A 263 5.73 20.30 -4.76
N PRO A 264 4.54 20.67 -5.28
CA PRO A 264 3.32 19.88 -5.07
C PRO A 264 3.37 18.58 -5.86
N ILE A 265 2.92 17.50 -5.25
CA ILE A 265 2.89 16.15 -5.80
C ILE A 265 1.46 15.63 -5.65
N PRO A 266 0.62 15.77 -6.68
CA PRO A 266 -0.74 15.27 -6.61
C PRO A 266 -0.78 13.75 -6.72
N PHE A 267 -1.73 13.11 -6.03
CA PHE A 267 -1.88 11.65 -6.00
C PHE A 267 -3.34 11.26 -5.71
N LEU A 268 -3.68 9.99 -5.98
CA LEU A 268 -5.03 9.48 -5.74
C LEU A 268 -5.20 9.04 -4.29
N THR A 269 -6.40 9.28 -3.79
CA THR A 269 -6.88 8.84 -2.48
C THR A 269 -8.28 8.25 -2.62
N VAL A 270 -8.69 7.49 -1.60
CA VAL A 270 -10.07 7.06 -1.40
C VAL A 270 -10.69 7.97 -0.35
N GLY A 271 -11.83 8.56 -0.67
CA GLY A 271 -12.67 9.35 0.24
C GLY A 271 -13.50 8.47 1.16
N GLN A 272 -14.66 8.97 1.62
CA GLN A 272 -15.56 8.30 2.56
C GLN A 272 -16.30 7.10 1.93
N THR A 273 -15.56 6.05 1.58
CA THR A 273 -16.08 4.80 1.02
C THR A 273 -16.07 3.72 2.11
N PRO A 274 -17.20 3.08 2.43
CA PRO A 274 -17.20 1.95 3.35
C PRO A 274 -16.48 0.74 2.74
N PHE A 275 -15.70 0.02 3.53
CA PHE A 275 -15.03 -1.24 3.16
C PHE A 275 -15.50 -2.38 4.04
N TRP A 276 -15.67 -3.56 3.43
CA TRP A 276 -15.75 -4.82 4.13
C TRP A 276 -14.35 -5.29 4.51
N PHE A 277 -14.20 -5.71 5.75
CA PHE A 277 -13.02 -6.38 6.29
C PHE A 277 -13.42 -7.80 6.68
N ALA A 278 -12.48 -8.75 6.58
CA ALA A 278 -12.69 -10.09 7.10
C ALA A 278 -11.39 -10.70 7.63
N VAL A 279 -11.50 -11.39 8.76
CA VAL A 279 -10.43 -12.21 9.34
C VAL A 279 -10.98 -13.60 9.61
N GLY A 280 -10.41 -14.60 8.96
CA GLY A 280 -10.69 -16.00 9.18
C GLY A 280 -9.73 -16.61 10.20
N TRP A 281 -10.12 -17.75 10.77
CA TRP A 281 -9.28 -18.56 11.65
C TRP A 281 -9.20 -19.97 11.08
N HIS A 282 -7.99 -20.52 10.99
CA HIS A 282 -7.74 -21.90 10.57
C HIS A 282 -7.07 -22.77 11.64
N GLY A 283 -6.78 -22.19 12.81
CA GLY A 283 -6.26 -22.96 13.95
C GLY A 283 -7.34 -23.84 14.57
N ASP A 284 -6.92 -24.92 15.23
CA ASP A 284 -7.82 -25.75 16.03
C ASP A 284 -8.50 -24.87 17.08
N SER A 285 -9.82 -24.96 17.20
CA SER A 285 -10.65 -24.12 18.08
C SER A 285 -10.43 -24.34 19.58
N ASP A 286 -9.44 -25.14 19.96
CA ASP A 286 -9.19 -25.66 21.32
C ASP A 286 -7.86 -25.18 21.94
N GLN A 287 -7.23 -24.10 21.44
CA GLN A 287 -6.02 -23.50 22.04
C GLN A 287 -6.24 -22.06 22.52
#